data_AF-A0A6M2BRB3-F1
#
_entry.id   AF-A0A6M2BRB3-F1
#
_cell.length_a   1.000
_cell.length_b   1.000
_cell.length_c   1.000
_cell.angle_alpha   90.00
_cell.angle_beta   90.00
_cell.angle_gamma   90.00
#
_symmetry.space_group_name_H-M   'P 1'
#
loop_
_entity.id
_entity.type
_entity.pdbx_description
1 polymer ?
#
loop_
_entity_poly.entity_id
_entity_poly.type
_entity_poly.pdbx_seq_one_letter_code
_entity_poly.pdbx_strand_id
1 'polypeptide(L)' 'MAKANYFIRVIHKGREKDYFDFWRRNSTTNAAGEQLNADLVGFEVTQSGNDADDAIASVRRKHAGLQIDTQSVRVDEAA' A
#
# COMPACT_ATOMS: atom_id res chain seq x y z
N MET A 1 -14.87 -17.53 11.74
CA MET A 1 -14.45 -16.12 11.77
C MET A 1 -14.94 -15.48 10.48
N ALA A 2 -15.59 -14.32 10.55
CA ALA A 2 -16.01 -13.60 9.35
C ALA A 2 -14.77 -13.04 8.65
N LYS A 3 -14.73 -13.09 7.31
CA LYS A 3 -13.67 -12.45 6.55
C LYS A 3 -13.89 -10.95 6.57
N ALA A 4 -12.87 -10.19 6.93
CA ALA A 4 -12.88 -8.74 6.83
C ALA A 4 -12.16 -8.30 5.55
N ASN A 5 -12.53 -7.13 5.04
CA ASN A 5 -11.83 -6.51 3.91
C ASN A 5 -10.73 -5.59 4.44
N TYR A 6 -9.52 -5.77 3.92
CA TYR A 6 -8.36 -4.99 4.28
C TYR A 6 -7.92 -4.17 3.06
N PHE A 7 -7.78 -2.87 3.22
CA PHE A 7 -7.12 -2.00 2.26
C PHE A 7 -5.63 -2.02 2.54
N ILE A 8 -4.85 -2.52 1.58
CA ILE A 8 -3.41 -2.70 1.68
C ILE A 8 -2.75 -1.85 0.61
N ARG A 9 -1.75 -1.05 0.99
CA ARG A 9 -0.97 -0.24 0.04
C ARG A 9 0.21 -1.02 -0.49
N VAL A 10 0.31 -1.10 -1.81
CA VAL A 10 1.43 -1.70 -2.53
C VAL A 10 2.26 -0.59 -3.14
N ILE A 11 3.56 -0.63 -2.91
CA ILE A 11 4.53 0.38 -3.37
C ILE A 11 5.12 -0.09 -4.69
N HIS A 12 5.19 0.81 -5.67
CA HIS A 12 5.88 0.51 -6.92
C HIS A 12 7.38 0.30 -6.70
N LYS A 13 7.94 -0.69 -7.40
CA LYS A 13 9.36 -1.06 -7.27
C LYS A 13 10.26 0.13 -7.61
N GLY A 14 11.21 0.46 -6.72
CA GLY A 14 12.13 1.58 -6.90
C GLY A 14 11.53 2.95 -6.59
N ARG A 15 10.26 3.00 -6.15
CA ARG A 15 9.58 4.22 -5.69
C ARG A 15 9.38 4.23 -4.18
N GLU A 16 10.10 3.40 -3.42
CA GLU A 16 9.97 3.37 -1.95
C GLU A 16 10.28 4.72 -1.30
N LYS A 17 11.32 5.40 -1.79
CA LYS A 17 11.68 6.74 -1.32
C LYS A 17 10.60 7.75 -1.66
N ASP A 18 10.10 7.70 -2.89
CA ASP A 18 9.06 8.60 -3.38
C ASP A 18 7.74 8.38 -2.60
N TYR A 19 7.38 7.13 -2.30
CA TYR A 19 6.26 6.76 -1.45
C TYR A 19 6.41 7.35 -0.05
N PHE A 20 7.59 7.22 0.55
CA PHE A 20 7.84 7.78 1.88
C PHE A 20 7.80 9.31 1.84
N ASP A 21 8.40 9.94 0.83
CA ASP A 21 8.38 11.39 0.69
C ASP A 21 6.94 11.92 0.49
N PHE A 22 6.11 11.23 -0.31
CA PHE A 22 4.71 11.59 -0.50
C PHE A 22 3.85 11.36 0.75
N TRP A 23 3.86 10.14 1.31
CA TRP A 23 2.95 9.77 2.40
C TRP A 23 3.42 10.21 3.80
N ARG A 24 4.74 10.31 4.04
CA ARG A 24 5.29 10.69 5.36
C ARG A 24 5.73 12.14 5.41
N ARG A 25 6.24 12.69 4.30
CA ARG A 25 6.72 14.07 4.24
C ARG A 25 5.75 15.03 3.55
N ASN A 26 4.61 14.54 3.06
CA ASN A 26 3.66 15.34 2.27
C ASN A 26 4.34 16.04 1.07
N SER A 27 5.42 15.45 0.55
CA SER A 27 6.18 16.00 -0.55
C SER A 27 5.52 15.60 -1.86
N THR A 28 5.08 16.59 -2.63
CA THR A 28 4.45 16.39 -3.94
C THR A 28 5.46 16.45 -5.09
N THR A 29 6.75 16.58 -4.77
CA THR A 29 7.83 16.61 -5.77
C THR A 29 9.04 15.84 -5.24
N ASN A 30 9.62 15.01 -6.10
CA ASN A 30 10.84 14.26 -5.75
C ASN A 30 12.11 15.08 -6.03
N ALA A 31 13.27 14.51 -5.69
CA ALA A 31 14.56 15.19 -5.89
C ALA A 31 14.92 15.45 -7.37
N ALA A 32 14.26 14.76 -8.31
CA ALA A 32 14.43 14.96 -9.74
C ALA A 32 13.48 16.03 -10.32
N GLY A 33 12.62 16.64 -9.49
CA GLY A 33 11.60 17.59 -9.94
C GLY A 33 10.33 16.94 -10.50
N GLU A 34 10.18 15.62 -10.36
CA GLU A 34 9.01 14.87 -10.81
C GLU A 34 7.87 15.01 -9.80
N GLN A 35 6.65 15.25 -10.29
CA GLN A 35 5.49 15.42 -9.43
C GLN A 35 5.03 14.05 -8.88
N LEU A 36 5.06 13.91 -7.56
CA LEU A 36 4.63 12.71 -6.85
C LEU A 36 3.13 12.73 -6.65
N ASN A 37 2.48 11.62 -7.01
CA ASN A 37 1.07 11.37 -6.73
C ASN A 37 0.90 9.94 -6.19
N ALA A 38 -0.26 9.66 -5.59
CA ALA A 38 -0.52 8.38 -4.95
C ALA A 38 -0.35 7.20 -5.92
N ASP A 39 -0.86 7.32 -7.15
CA ASP A 39 -0.81 6.29 -8.20
C ASP A 39 0.61 6.01 -8.72
N LEU A 40 1.50 6.99 -8.66
CA LEU A 40 2.88 6.88 -9.15
C LEU A 40 3.78 6.23 -8.09
N VAL A 41 3.51 6.50 -6.82
CA VAL A 41 4.27 5.90 -5.72
C VAL A 41 3.75 4.51 -5.33
N GLY A 42 2.49 4.20 -5.60
CA GLY A 42 1.88 2.92 -5.30
C GLY A 42 0.41 2.84 -5.66
N PHE A 43 -0.28 1.84 -5.13
CA PHE A 43 -1.72 1.69 -5.30
C PHE A 43 -2.33 0.96 -4.10
N GLU A 44 -3.62 1.20 -3.87
CA GLU A 44 -4.39 0.54 -2.82
C GLU A 44 -5.07 -0.71 -3.38
N VAL A 45 -4.91 -1.83 -2.68
CA VAL A 45 -5.53 -3.12 -3.01
C VAL A 45 -6.44 -3.53 -1.87
N THR A 46 -7.70 -3.75 -2.18
CA THR A 46 -8.63 -4.36 -1.23
C THR A 46 -8.48 -5.88 -1.28
N GLN A 47 -8.17 -6.50 -0.15
CA GLN A 47 -8.03 -7.94 -0.02
C GLN A 47 -8.80 -8.44 1.19
N SER A 48 -9.64 -9.44 0.99
CA SER A 48 -10.34 -10.13 2.07
C SER A 48 -9.39 -11.12 2.74
N GLY A 49 -9.39 -11.14 4.07
CA GLY A 49 -8.58 -12.05 4.89
C GLY A 49 -9.29 -12.39 6.20
N ASN A 50 -8.78 -13.41 6.90
CA ASN A 50 -9.23 -13.67 8.27
C ASN A 50 -8.65 -12.66 9.27
N ASP A 51 -7.46 -12.15 8.95
CA ASP A 51 -6.70 -11.19 9.71
C ASP A 51 -5.84 -10.34 8.74
N ALA A 52 -5.26 -9.26 9.25
CA ALA A 52 -4.45 -8.35 8.45
C ALA A 52 -3.23 -9.04 7.85
N ASP A 53 -2.61 -9.98 8.56
CA ASP A 53 -1.40 -10.69 8.12
C ASP A 53 -1.72 -11.64 6.96
N ASP A 54 -2.83 -12.38 7.04
CA ASP A 54 -3.35 -13.25 5.97
C ASP A 54 -3.68 -12.44 4.71
N ALA A 55 -4.29 -11.26 4.86
CA ALA A 55 -4.56 -10.36 3.75
C ALA A 55 -3.26 -9.81 3.14
N ILE A 56 -2.30 -9.34 3.96
CA ILE A 56 -0.98 -8.87 3.52
C ILE A 56 -0.23 -9.98 2.78
N ALA A 57 -0.20 -11.20 3.33
CA ALA A 57 0.47 -12.34 2.72
C ALA A 57 -0.15 -12.67 1.36
N SER A 58 -1.47 -12.57 1.23
CA SER A 58 -2.18 -12.76 -0.04
C SER A 58 -1.81 -11.68 -1.07
N VAL A 59 -1.80 -10.40 -0.69
CA VAL A 59 -1.38 -9.31 -1.57
C VAL A 59 0.11 -9.46 -1.94
N ARG A 60 0.95 -9.87 -0.99
CA ARG A 60 2.39 -10.12 -1.21
C ARG A 60 2.63 -11.24 -2.20
N ARG A 61 1.82 -12.30 -2.18
CA ARG A 61 1.88 -13.38 -3.16
C ARG A 61 1.40 -12.93 -4.54
N LYS A 62 0.32 -12.14 -4.62
CA LYS A 62 -0.19 -11.60 -5.89
C LYS A 62 0.76 -10.60 -6.54
N HIS A 63 1.41 -9.76 -5.72
CA HIS A 63 2.35 -8.72 -6.14
C HIS A 63 3.77 -9.07 -5.70
N ALA A 64 4.20 -10.30 -6.01
CA ALA A 64 5.53 -10.78 -5.67
C ALA A 64 6.61 -9.87 -6.27
N GLY A 65 7.48 -9.33 -5.41
CA GLY A 65 8.56 -8.42 -5.80
C GLY A 65 8.23 -6.93 -5.70
N LEU A 66 7.00 -6.57 -5.32
CA LEU A 66 6.66 -5.22 -4.87
C LEU A 66 6.73 -5.14 -3.34
N GLN A 67 7.07 -3.96 -2.83
CA GLN A 67 7.05 -3.70 -1.40
C GLN A 67 5.62 -3.38 -0.97
N ILE A 68 5.21 -3.88 0.19
CA ILE A 68 3.87 -3.64 0.74
C ILE A 68 4.04 -2.86 2.04
N ASP A 69 3.24 -1.80 2.19
CA ASP A 69 3.20 -1.03 3.42
C ASP A 69 2.25 -1.71 4.41
N THR A 70 2.84 -2.53 5.29
CA THR A 70 2.11 -3.27 6.32
C THR A 70 1.56 -2.37 7.43
N GLN A 71 1.96 -1.10 7.50
CA GLN A 71 1.44 -0.15 8.49
C GLN A 71 0.18 0.58 8.00
N SER A 72 -0.08 0.57 6.69
CA SER A 72 -1.20 1.29 6.07
C SER A 72 -2.48 0.45 5.95
N VAL A 73 -2.56 -0.69 6.65
CA VAL A 73 -3.70 -1.60 6.54
C VAL A 73 -4.93 -1.01 7.24
N ARG A 74 -6.00 -0.74 6.46
CA ARG A 74 -7.30 -0.31 7.01
C ARG A 74 -8.32 -1.43 6.87
N VAL A 75 -9.10 -1.65 7.93
CA VAL A 75 -10.21 -2.60 7.90
C VAL A 75 -11.47 -1.84 7.49
N ASP A 76 -12.13 -2.30 6.44
CA ASP A 76 -13.50 -1.87 6.16
C ASP A 76 -14.42 -2.63 7.12
N GLU A 77 -14.83 -1.97 8.20
CA GLU A 77 -15.91 -2.47 9.04
C GLU A 77 -17.19 -2.25 8.23
N ALA A 78 -17.62 -3.30 7.52
CA ALA A 78 -18.89 -3.29 6.80
C ALA A 78 -19.99 -3.05 7.83
N ALA A 79 -20.52 -1.82 7.84
CA ALA A 79 -21.65 -1.39 8.65
C ALA A 79 -22.94 -2.14 8.27
#